data_AF-A0A6N8YT58-F1
#
_entry.id   AF-A0A6N8YT58-F1
#
_cell.length_a   1.000
_cell.length_b   1.000
_cell.length_c   1.000
_cell.angle_alpha   90.00
_cell.angle_beta   90.00
_cell.angle_gamma   90.00
#
_symmetry.space_group_name_H-M   'P 1'
#
loop_
_entity.id
_entity.type
_entity.pdbx_description
1 polymer ?
#
loop_
_entity_poly.entity_id
_entity_poly.type
_entity_poly.pdbx_seq_one_letter_code
_entity_poly.pdbx_strand_id
1 'polypeptide(L)'
;MRSLVPRLRAREMAERYFAHPIARVLIALKVSPDLLTLAGFGVAVVAAWLLADGELLIGGIVMLAGAAMDMLDGSVARLSGKASTFGAFFDSVMDRLGEAAVLFGLAVYYMRDTDALGVYLAFGALTASLMVSYL
;
A
#
# COMPACT_ATOMS: atom_id res chain seq x y z
N MET A 1 -18.01 -26.22 14.85
CA MET A 1 -16.64 -25.69 14.64
C MET A 1 -16.63 -24.72 13.44
N ARG A 2 -17.21 -23.52 13.60
CA ARG A 2 -17.21 -22.42 12.60
C ARG A 2 -17.49 -21.09 13.33
N SER A 3 -16.55 -20.63 14.13
CA SER A 3 -16.54 -19.24 14.60
C SER A 3 -15.29 -18.55 14.05
N LEU A 4 -15.23 -18.48 12.71
CA LEU A 4 -14.30 -17.55 12.05
C LEU A 4 -14.88 -16.15 12.27
N VAL A 5 -14.07 -15.31 12.93
CA VAL A 5 -14.36 -13.92 13.25
C VAL A 5 -14.85 -13.19 11.98
N PRO A 6 -15.91 -12.34 12.04
CA PRO A 6 -16.50 -11.70 10.86
C PRO A 6 -15.49 -11.00 9.91
N ARG A 7 -14.40 -10.46 10.49
CA ARG A 7 -13.31 -9.80 9.75
C ARG A 7 -12.57 -10.73 8.78
N LEU A 8 -12.43 -12.01 9.11
CA LEU A 8 -11.75 -12.99 8.25
C LEU A 8 -12.58 -13.31 7.00
N ARG A 9 -13.92 -13.37 7.12
CA ARG A 9 -14.81 -13.60 5.97
C ARG A 9 -14.82 -12.44 4.99
N ALA A 10 -14.79 -11.20 5.46
CA ALA A 10 -14.78 -10.03 4.59
C ALA A 10 -13.51 -10.00 3.72
N ARG A 11 -12.34 -10.27 4.33
CA ARG A 11 -11.06 -10.37 3.61
C ARG A 11 -11.05 -11.53 2.61
N GLU A 12 -11.48 -12.73 3.02
CA GLU A 12 -11.59 -13.88 2.11
C GLU A 12 -12.51 -13.60 0.92
N MET A 13 -13.64 -12.92 1.15
CA MET A 13 -14.56 -12.53 0.08
C MET A 13 -13.93 -11.50 -0.85
N ALA A 14 -13.29 -10.46 -0.30
CA ALA A 14 -12.61 -9.44 -1.10
C ALA A 14 -11.51 -10.05 -1.98
N GLU A 15 -10.68 -10.91 -1.41
CA GLU A 15 -9.66 -11.65 -2.16
C GLU A 15 -10.33 -12.48 -3.27
N ARG A 16 -11.29 -13.33 -2.92
CA ARG A 16 -11.90 -14.28 -3.86
C ARG A 16 -12.66 -13.63 -5.01
N TYR A 17 -13.38 -12.55 -4.76
CA TYR A 17 -14.25 -11.92 -5.77
C TYR A 17 -13.59 -10.78 -6.53
N PHE A 18 -12.60 -10.09 -5.96
CA PHE A 18 -11.91 -8.96 -6.62
C PHE A 18 -10.47 -9.31 -6.98
N ALA A 19 -9.65 -9.70 -6.01
CA ALA A 19 -8.22 -9.91 -6.25
C ALA A 19 -7.93 -11.11 -7.17
N HIS A 20 -8.61 -12.23 -6.97
CA HIS A 20 -8.36 -13.46 -7.76
C HIS A 20 -8.66 -13.32 -9.27
N PRO A 21 -9.80 -12.74 -9.70
CA PRO A 21 -10.04 -12.49 -11.12
C PRO A 21 -8.97 -11.59 -11.75
N ILE A 22 -8.64 -10.49 -11.09
CA ILE A 22 -7.63 -9.53 -11.56
C ILE A 22 -6.25 -10.22 -11.62
N ALA A 23 -5.88 -10.95 -10.57
CA ALA A 23 -4.62 -11.69 -10.52
C ALA A 23 -4.52 -12.72 -11.66
N ARG A 24 -5.59 -13.43 -12.01
CA ARG A 24 -5.58 -14.37 -13.16
C ARG A 24 -5.32 -13.67 -14.48
N VAL A 25 -5.90 -12.47 -14.68
CA VAL A 25 -5.63 -11.66 -15.87
C VAL A 25 -4.16 -11.22 -15.89
N LEU A 26 -3.63 -10.71 -14.78
CA LEU A 26 -2.23 -10.30 -14.66
C LEU A 26 -1.25 -11.45 -14.91
N ILE A 27 -1.57 -12.65 -14.42
CA ILE A 27 -0.80 -13.87 -14.68
C ILE A 27 -0.83 -14.23 -16.17
N ALA A 28 -1.99 -14.15 -16.83
CA ALA A 28 -2.12 -14.38 -18.26
C ALA A 28 -1.29 -13.37 -19.08
N LEU A 29 -1.20 -12.13 -18.60
CA LEU A 29 -0.34 -11.07 -19.15
C LEU A 29 1.15 -11.23 -18.77
N LYS A 30 1.53 -12.30 -18.05
CA LYS A 30 2.89 -12.59 -17.58
C LYS A 30 3.51 -11.49 -16.70
N VAL A 31 2.68 -10.71 -16.00
CA VAL A 31 3.14 -9.72 -15.03
C VAL A 31 3.78 -10.45 -13.84
N SER A 32 4.98 -10.03 -13.42
CA SER A 32 5.63 -10.57 -12.22
C SER A 32 5.08 -9.91 -10.94
N PRO A 33 5.05 -10.63 -9.80
CA PRO A 33 4.71 -10.04 -8.51
C PRO A 33 5.57 -8.82 -8.17
N ASP A 34 6.88 -8.93 -8.33
CA ASP A 34 7.82 -7.84 -8.01
C ASP A 34 7.56 -6.55 -8.83
N LEU A 35 7.05 -6.69 -10.06
CA LEU A 35 6.68 -5.54 -10.89
C LEU A 35 5.40 -4.87 -10.37
N LEU A 36 4.47 -5.64 -9.82
CA LEU A 36 3.26 -5.09 -9.18
C LEU A 36 3.62 -4.34 -7.90
N THR A 37 4.48 -4.91 -7.06
CA THR A 37 5.01 -4.23 -5.87
C THR A 37 5.69 -2.90 -6.26
N LEU A 38 6.55 -2.91 -7.29
CA LEU A 38 7.22 -1.69 -7.76
C LEU A 38 6.23 -0.66 -8.33
N ALA A 39 5.19 -1.12 -9.03
CA ALA A 39 4.13 -0.25 -9.52
C ALA A 39 3.32 0.37 -8.37
N GLY A 40 3.00 -0.42 -7.34
CA GLY A 40 2.34 0.05 -6.11
C GLY A 40 3.16 1.13 -5.40
N PHE A 41 4.47 0.90 -5.23
CA PHE A 41 5.38 1.92 -4.73
C PHE A 41 5.38 3.19 -5.59
N GLY A 42 5.39 3.05 -6.92
CA GLY A 42 5.27 4.19 -7.84
C GLY A 42 3.98 4.99 -7.63
N VAL A 43 2.85 4.32 -7.42
CA VAL A 43 1.56 4.96 -7.09
C VAL A 43 1.65 5.72 -5.76
N ALA A 44 2.31 5.16 -4.75
CA ALA A 44 2.53 5.83 -3.47
C ALA A 44 3.38 7.10 -3.62
N VAL A 45 4.42 7.08 -4.47
CA VAL A 45 5.23 8.26 -4.78
C VAL A 45 4.42 9.34 -5.49
N VAL A 46 3.55 8.95 -6.43
CA VAL A 46 2.63 9.91 -7.09
C VAL A 46 1.65 10.51 -6.09
N ALA A 47 1.08 9.70 -5.20
CA ALA A 47 0.22 10.19 -4.12
C ALA A 47 0.96 11.18 -3.22
N ALA A 48 2.19 10.85 -2.80
CA ALA A 48 3.03 11.71 -1.99
C ALA A 48 3.29 13.07 -2.65
N TRP A 49 3.58 13.07 -3.95
CA TRP A 49 3.77 14.30 -4.72
C TRP A 49 2.50 15.15 -4.78
N LEU A 50 1.34 14.53 -5.07
CA LEU A 50 0.05 15.24 -5.09
C LEU A 50 -0.30 15.84 -3.73
N LEU A 51 -0.08 15.09 -2.64
CA LEU A 51 -0.27 15.58 -1.28
C LEU A 51 0.65 16.78 -1.01
N ALA A 52 1.93 16.68 -1.36
CA ALA A 52 2.90 17.76 -1.19
C ALA A 52 2.54 19.02 -1.99
N ASP A 53 1.85 18.87 -3.13
CA ASP A 53 1.39 19.99 -3.95
C ASP A 53 0.09 20.64 -3.43
N GLY A 54 -0.56 20.02 -2.44
CA GLY A 54 -1.81 20.50 -1.84
C GLY A 54 -3.08 19.90 -2.42
N GLU A 55 -2.95 18.98 -3.38
CA GLU A 55 -4.08 18.24 -3.96
C GLU A 55 -4.53 17.10 -3.03
N LEU A 56 -4.94 17.44 -1.80
CA LEU A 56 -5.18 16.49 -0.72
C LEU A 56 -6.21 15.41 -1.05
N LEU A 57 -7.30 15.79 -1.71
CA LEU A 57 -8.36 14.85 -2.09
C LEU A 57 -7.87 13.84 -3.14
N ILE A 58 -7.23 14.33 -4.19
CA ILE A 58 -6.75 13.48 -5.28
C ILE A 58 -5.60 12.61 -4.78
N GLY A 59 -4.63 13.19 -4.05
CA GLY A 59 -3.54 12.46 -3.41
C GLY A 59 -4.05 11.36 -2.47
N GLY A 60 -5.07 11.65 -1.65
CA GLY A 60 -5.72 10.67 -0.79
C GLY A 60 -6.41 9.54 -1.56
N ILE A 61 -7.10 9.84 -2.65
CA ILE A 61 -7.72 8.83 -3.53
C ILE A 61 -6.65 7.94 -4.16
N VAL A 62 -5.56 8.53 -4.68
CA VAL A 62 -4.45 7.79 -5.30
C VAL A 62 -3.75 6.90 -4.28
N MET A 63 -3.53 7.39 -3.05
CA MET A 63 -3.01 6.60 -1.94
C MET A 63 -3.89 5.38 -1.64
N LEU A 64 -5.21 5.58 -1.52
CA LEU A 64 -6.16 4.49 -1.25
C LEU A 64 -6.21 3.48 -2.40
N ALA A 65 -6.11 3.95 -3.64
CA ALA A 65 -6.03 3.08 -4.81
C ALA A 65 -4.74 2.23 -4.79
N GLY A 66 -3.59 2.83 -4.47
CA GLY A 66 -2.33 2.12 -4.30
C GLY A 66 -2.39 1.05 -3.21
N ALA A 67 -2.96 1.39 -2.04
CA ALA A 67 -3.15 0.46 -0.94
C ALA A 67 -4.09 -0.73 -1.31
N ALA A 68 -5.03 -0.53 -2.22
CA ALA A 68 -5.86 -1.62 -2.73
C ALA A 68 -5.10 -2.51 -3.73
N MET A 69 -4.14 -1.95 -4.48
CA MET A 69 -3.32 -2.71 -5.44
C MET A 69 -2.34 -3.67 -4.76
N ASP A 70 -1.89 -3.35 -3.55
CA ASP A 70 -1.04 -4.20 -2.72
C ASP A 70 -1.64 -5.60 -2.45
N MET A 71 -2.97 -5.73 -2.49
CA MET A 71 -3.60 -7.06 -2.37
C MET A 71 -3.34 -7.97 -3.58
N LEU A 72 -2.88 -7.42 -4.70
CA LEU A 72 -2.75 -8.12 -5.98
C LEU A 72 -1.41 -8.84 -6.14
N ASP A 73 -0.28 -8.29 -5.73
CA ASP A 73 1.03 -8.95 -5.87
C ASP A 73 1.11 -10.25 -5.08
N GLY A 74 0.65 -10.27 -3.83
CA GLY A 74 0.57 -11.46 -3.00
C GLY A 74 -0.38 -12.50 -3.59
N SER A 75 -1.51 -12.04 -4.17
CA SER A 75 -2.46 -12.92 -4.86
C SER A 75 -1.85 -13.52 -6.14
N VAL A 76 -1.15 -12.72 -6.94
CA VAL A 76 -0.43 -13.14 -8.15
C VAL A 76 0.71 -14.09 -7.81
N ALA A 77 1.50 -13.81 -6.77
CA ALA A 77 2.59 -14.67 -6.30
C ALA A 77 2.08 -16.05 -5.88
N ARG A 78 0.98 -16.11 -5.10
CA ARG A 78 0.37 -17.37 -4.66
C ARG A 78 -0.22 -18.16 -5.84
N LEU A 79 -0.98 -17.50 -6.71
CA LEU A 79 -1.66 -18.17 -7.83
C LEU A 79 -0.73 -18.60 -8.95
N SER A 80 0.39 -17.88 -9.15
CA SER A 80 1.40 -18.23 -10.16
C SER A 80 2.47 -19.20 -9.67
N GLY A 81 2.44 -19.59 -8.39
CA GLY A 81 3.46 -20.46 -7.78
C GLY A 81 4.82 -19.79 -7.62
N LYS A 82 4.88 -18.45 -7.63
CA LYS A 82 6.11 -17.64 -7.52
C LYS A 82 6.30 -17.02 -6.13
N ALA A 83 5.49 -17.41 -5.15
CA ALA A 83 5.66 -16.95 -3.77
C ALA A 83 7.06 -17.34 -3.24
N SER A 84 7.79 -16.36 -2.71
CA SER A 84 9.14 -16.55 -2.18
C SER A 84 9.36 -15.72 -0.92
N THR A 85 10.32 -16.12 -0.09
CA THR A 85 10.71 -15.36 1.11
C THR A 85 11.30 -14.01 0.77
N PHE A 86 12.12 -13.94 -0.30
CA PHE A 86 12.66 -12.69 -0.81
C PHE A 86 11.54 -11.76 -1.30
N GLY A 87 10.59 -12.28 -2.09
CA GLY A 87 9.46 -11.49 -2.58
C GLY A 87 8.63 -10.90 -1.43
N ALA A 88 8.30 -11.70 -0.42
CA ALA A 88 7.58 -11.22 0.77
C ALA A 88 8.36 -10.16 1.56
N PHE A 89 9.70 -10.28 1.64
CA PHE A 89 10.55 -9.26 2.24
C PHE A 89 10.57 -7.97 1.40
N PHE A 90 10.72 -8.10 0.08
CA PHE A 90 10.74 -6.98 -0.85
C PHE A 90 9.43 -6.19 -0.81
N ASP A 91 8.31 -6.90 -0.83
CA ASP A 91 6.95 -6.38 -0.65
C ASP A 91 6.81 -5.55 0.62
N SER A 92 7.15 -6.15 1.76
CA SER A 92 7.12 -5.49 3.07
C SER A 92 8.01 -4.23 3.12
N VAL A 93 9.18 -4.24 2.48
CA VAL A 93 10.07 -3.08 2.42
C VAL A 93 9.45 -1.97 1.56
N MET A 94 8.91 -2.31 0.39
CA MET A 94 8.31 -1.34 -0.53
C MET A 94 7.06 -0.70 0.08
N ASP A 95 6.25 -1.44 0.84
CA ASP A 95 5.13 -0.89 1.61
C ASP A 95 5.57 0.16 2.62
N ARG A 96 6.61 -0.14 3.40
CA ARG A 96 7.15 0.81 4.39
C ARG A 96 7.69 2.07 3.72
N LEU A 97 8.37 1.92 2.59
CA LEU A 97 8.88 3.05 1.81
C LEU A 97 7.74 3.87 1.19
N GLY A 98 6.70 3.22 0.68
CA GLY A 98 5.52 3.87 0.12
C GLY A 98 4.75 4.67 1.16
N GLU A 99 4.49 4.07 2.32
CA GLU A 99 3.84 4.75 3.44
C GLU A 99 4.69 5.94 3.94
N ALA A 100 6.01 5.76 4.06
CA ALA A 100 6.92 6.84 4.41
C ALA A 100 6.90 7.98 3.40
N ALA A 101 6.86 7.67 2.09
CA ALA A 101 6.76 8.68 1.04
C ALA A 101 5.47 9.50 1.16
N VAL A 102 4.32 8.83 1.35
CA VAL A 102 3.01 9.50 1.48
C VAL A 102 2.98 10.43 2.70
N LEU A 103 3.41 9.95 3.86
CA LEU A 103 3.43 10.75 5.09
C LEU A 103 4.45 11.90 5.01
N PHE A 104 5.58 11.68 4.33
CA PHE A 104 6.53 12.74 4.03
C PHE A 104 5.93 13.80 3.12
N GLY A 105 5.23 13.42 2.05
CA GLY A 105 4.52 14.36 1.18
C GLY A 105 3.51 15.21 1.94
N LEU A 106 2.75 14.60 2.85
CA LEU A 106 1.83 15.32 3.73
C LEU A 106 2.56 16.27 4.70
N ALA A 107 3.71 15.87 5.24
CA ALA A 107 4.54 16.76 6.06
C ALA A 107 5.04 17.97 5.25
N VAL A 108 5.47 17.77 4.01
CA VAL A 108 5.89 18.85 3.10
C VAL A 108 4.74 19.83 2.86
N TYR A 109 3.51 19.36 2.69
CA TYR A 109 2.33 20.21 2.59
C TYR A 109 2.17 21.12 3.81
N TYR A 110 2.16 20.56 5.03
CA TYR A 110 2.02 21.36 6.26
C TYR A 110 3.21 22.30 6.53
N MET A 111 4.40 21.95 6.05
CA MET A 111 5.57 22.83 6.14
C MET A 111 5.41 24.12 5.32
N ARG A 112 4.70 24.08 4.17
CA ARG A 112 4.47 25.26 3.32
C ARG A 112 3.61 26.31 4.02
N ASP A 113 2.62 25.88 4.79
CA ASP A 113 1.71 26.75 5.53
C ASP A 113 2.23 27.10 6.94
N THR A 114 3.46 26.69 7.29
CA THR A 114 4.06 26.87 8.63
C THR A 114 3.22 26.22 9.74
N ASP A 115 2.45 25.18 9.42
CA ASP A 115 1.64 24.44 10.39
C ASP A 115 2.50 23.40 11.11
N ALA A 116 3.10 23.83 12.22
CA ALA A 116 3.94 22.96 13.05
C ALA A 116 3.16 21.76 13.60
N LEU A 117 1.87 21.90 13.93
CA LEU A 117 1.07 20.81 14.46
C LEU A 117 0.89 19.73 13.39
N GLY A 118 0.55 20.12 12.16
CA GLY A 118 0.41 19.19 11.03
C GLY A 118 1.70 18.41 10.76
N VAL A 119 2.86 19.06 10.81
CA VAL A 119 4.18 18.40 10.67
C VAL A 119 4.43 17.40 11.80
N TYR A 120 4.16 17.78 13.05
CA TYR A 120 4.35 16.88 14.19
C TYR A 120 3.42 15.66 14.13
N LEU A 121 2.17 15.86 13.70
CA LEU A 121 1.22 14.76 13.51
C LEU A 121 1.65 13.82 12.38
N ALA A 122 2.13 14.35 11.25
CA ALA A 122 2.64 13.53 10.14
C ALA A 122 3.87 12.71 10.56
N PHE A 123 4.82 13.33 11.26
CA PHE A 123 6.00 12.64 11.78
C PHE A 123 5.65 11.59 12.86
N GLY A 124 4.72 11.94 13.76
CA GLY A 124 4.21 11.02 14.77
C GLY A 124 3.50 9.81 14.16
N ALA A 125 2.67 10.03 13.14
CA ALA A 125 2.00 8.97 12.39
C ALA A 125 2.99 8.03 11.70
N LEU A 126 4.04 8.57 11.07
CA LEU A 126 5.10 7.79 10.45
C LEU A 126 5.82 6.91 11.48
N THR A 127 6.19 7.51 12.61
CA THR A 127 6.87 6.80 13.69
C THR A 127 6.00 5.68 14.26
N ALA A 128 4.74 5.97 14.54
CA ALA A 128 3.78 4.99 15.05
C ALA A 128 3.58 3.84 14.07
N SER A 129 3.45 4.13 12.77
CA SER A 129 3.26 3.10 11.75
C SER A 129 4.47 2.18 11.60
N LEU A 130 5.69 2.74 11.58
CA LEU A 130 6.90 1.93 11.56
C LEU A 130 6.96 1.03 12.80
N MET A 131 6.69 1.55 14.00
CA MET A 131 6.69 0.76 15.24
C MET A 131 5.68 -0.39 15.21
N VAL A 132 4.46 -0.18 14.68
CA VAL A 132 3.47 -1.26 14.55
C VAL A 132 3.97 -2.40 13.67
N SER A 133 4.81 -2.11 12.68
CA SER A 133 5.33 -3.14 11.78
C SER A 133 6.53 -3.92 12.34
N TYR A 134 7.20 -3.38 13.36
CA TYR A 134 8.33 -4.04 14.02
C TYR A 134 7.94 -4.85 15.26
N LEU A 135 6.75 -4.61 15.82
CA LEU A 135 6.19 -5.33 16.97
C LEU A 135 5.39 -6.55 16.54
#